data_AF-A0A3A0DYK9-F1
#
_entry.id   AF-A0A3A0DYK9-F1
#
_cell.length_a   1.000
_cell.length_b   1.000
_cell.length_c   1.000
_cell.angle_alpha   90.00
_cell.angle_beta   90.00
_cell.angle_gamma   90.00
#
_symmetry.space_group_name_H-M   'P 1'
#
loop_
_entity.id
_entity.type
_entity.pdbx_description
1 polymer ?
#
loop_
_entity_poly.entity_id
_entity_poly.type
_entity_poly.pdbx_seq_one_letter_code
_entity_poly.pdbx_strand_id
1 'polypeptide(L)'
;MSSTTWWLASRRAAFSWRGLSFALALLLLLLGESAQGREPTADEQLMLEMINRMRTRPQQELDLLANINYGAAATFASPSSDDPNVAAALTFFNVRPDILSTQWAALTPVQPLAWNGQLGVSSATYSQVMIDVDQQGHNLDAHGDDLAARLIASNYLFVGGGTAGENVFAFARSVFHGHAAFAIDWGATASGIQVPPGHRDLIANGDMREIGIGILNDSDSATAVGPLVMTQHFAVDYTTDAFLTGVAFADANGDAFYAPGEGLSGLAIVAVDTSSGNRFSTLTWGSGGYTLELAPGTYDVVASGPSVGQLTFPGIVVNSQNIKLDVMPSSTPLPGDANMDGVVDRADAALLSQHLGIESGALWGGGDFDGNGFVDLQDLAILSRNLSPASSSVPSAAAVPEAPAGSLTLLAAFTLVGVGIARRR
;
A
#
# COMPACT_ATOMS: atom_id res chain seq x y z
N MET A 1 51.48 -60.29 -40.76
CA MET A 1 52.68 -59.51 -41.10
C MET A 1 52.67 -58.23 -40.25
N SER A 2 53.76 -57.99 -39.51
CA SER A 2 54.02 -57.03 -38.41
C SER A 2 53.45 -55.60 -38.62
N SER A 3 52.67 -55.01 -37.71
CA SER A 3 52.97 -54.46 -36.37
C SER A 3 53.87 -53.21 -36.35
N THR A 4 53.28 -52.05 -36.04
CA THR A 4 53.95 -50.92 -35.38
C THR A 4 52.92 -50.20 -34.50
N THR A 5 53.15 -50.25 -33.19
CA THR A 5 52.38 -49.56 -32.14
C THR A 5 53.12 -48.30 -31.73
N TRP A 6 52.41 -47.17 -31.69
CA TRP A 6 52.89 -45.92 -31.09
C TRP A 6 52.20 -45.70 -29.73
N TRP A 7 53.00 -45.32 -28.74
CA TRP A 7 52.62 -45.07 -27.36
C TRP A 7 51.83 -43.76 -27.21
N LEU A 8 50.65 -43.81 -26.59
CA LEU A 8 49.96 -42.63 -26.04
C LEU A 8 50.34 -42.45 -24.57
N ALA A 9 51.03 -41.36 -24.25
CA ALA A 9 51.20 -40.88 -22.88
C ALA A 9 49.96 -40.07 -22.46
N SER A 10 49.18 -40.58 -21.50
CA SER A 10 48.06 -39.83 -20.91
C SER A 10 48.55 -39.04 -19.69
N ARG A 11 48.53 -37.70 -19.80
CA ARG A 11 48.62 -36.81 -18.63
C ARG A 11 47.22 -36.66 -18.04
N ARG A 12 46.98 -37.22 -16.85
CA ARG A 12 45.79 -36.91 -16.05
C ARG A 12 45.98 -35.55 -15.38
N ALA A 13 45.25 -34.55 -15.82
CA ALA A 13 45.10 -33.30 -15.08
C ALA A 13 44.13 -33.55 -13.91
N ALA A 14 44.60 -33.33 -12.68
CA ALA A 14 43.76 -33.38 -11.50
C ALA A 14 42.86 -32.14 -11.48
N PHE A 15 41.55 -32.35 -11.66
CA PHE A 15 40.55 -31.29 -11.61
C PHE A 15 40.19 -31.01 -10.14
N SER A 16 40.60 -29.86 -9.61
CA SER A 16 40.34 -29.48 -8.22
C SER A 16 38.92 -28.89 -8.07
N TRP A 17 38.08 -29.54 -7.27
CA TRP A 17 36.67 -29.16 -7.03
C TRP A 17 36.46 -27.82 -6.27
N ARG A 18 37.52 -27.10 -5.91
CA ARG A 18 37.41 -25.89 -5.06
C ARG A 18 37.14 -24.58 -5.82
N GLY A 19 37.23 -24.58 -7.16
CA GLY A 19 36.97 -23.39 -7.98
C GLY A 19 35.54 -23.24 -8.50
N LEU A 20 34.77 -24.34 -8.59
CA LEU A 20 33.38 -24.30 -9.07
C LEU A 20 32.41 -23.72 -8.04
N SER A 21 32.71 -23.82 -6.73
CA SER A 21 31.79 -23.44 -5.67
C SER A 21 31.68 -21.91 -5.48
N PHE A 22 32.72 -21.14 -5.81
CA PHE A 22 32.67 -19.68 -5.75
C PHE A 22 31.98 -19.06 -6.97
N ALA A 23 32.21 -19.62 -8.17
CA ALA A 23 31.51 -19.16 -9.38
C ALA A 23 30.02 -19.51 -9.35
N LEU A 24 29.64 -20.66 -8.78
CA LEU A 24 28.23 -21.04 -8.63
C LEU A 24 27.52 -20.24 -7.52
N ALA A 25 28.22 -19.89 -6.43
CA ALA A 25 27.66 -19.02 -5.39
C ALA A 25 27.50 -17.56 -5.84
N LEU A 26 28.43 -17.04 -6.66
CA LEU A 26 28.31 -15.70 -7.25
C LEU A 26 27.22 -15.66 -8.35
N LEU A 27 27.07 -16.74 -9.12
CA LEU A 27 25.97 -16.88 -10.08
C LEU A 27 24.61 -17.07 -9.38
N LEU A 28 24.56 -17.73 -8.22
CA LEU A 28 23.34 -17.79 -7.39
C LEU A 28 23.00 -16.47 -6.70
N LEU A 29 23.99 -15.64 -6.32
CA LEU A 29 23.73 -14.30 -5.80
C LEU A 29 23.20 -13.35 -6.89
N LEU A 30 23.70 -13.45 -8.13
CA LEU A 30 23.22 -12.64 -9.26
C LEU A 30 21.88 -13.13 -9.85
N LEU A 31 21.48 -14.39 -9.61
CA LEU A 31 20.16 -14.91 -9.96
C LEU A 31 19.11 -14.75 -8.85
N GLY A 32 19.53 -14.31 -7.65
CA GLY A 32 18.65 -14.15 -6.49
C GLY A 32 17.93 -12.80 -6.42
N GLU A 33 18.53 -11.74 -6.97
CA GLU A 33 17.95 -10.39 -6.94
C GLU A 33 16.89 -10.17 -8.04
N SER A 34 16.91 -10.94 -9.14
CA SER A 34 15.97 -10.79 -10.26
C SER A 34 14.68 -11.61 -10.16
N ALA A 35 14.52 -12.42 -9.11
CA ALA A 35 13.31 -13.24 -8.90
C ALA A 35 12.27 -12.56 -8.00
N GLN A 36 12.70 -11.62 -7.14
CA GLN A 36 11.82 -10.94 -6.19
C GLN A 36 11.26 -9.67 -6.82
N GLY A 37 9.94 -9.60 -6.99
CA GLY A 37 9.29 -8.37 -7.42
C GLY A 37 9.54 -7.24 -6.41
N ARG A 38 9.49 -5.99 -6.87
CA ARG A 38 9.71 -4.84 -5.99
C ARG A 38 8.42 -4.20 -5.49
N GLU A 39 8.48 -3.59 -4.33
CA GLU A 39 7.42 -2.71 -3.81
C GLU A 39 7.48 -1.33 -4.51
N PRO A 40 6.35 -0.60 -4.61
CA PRO A 40 6.37 0.75 -5.16
C PRO A 40 7.05 1.71 -4.18
N THR A 41 7.86 2.63 -4.70
CA THR A 41 8.27 3.82 -3.94
C THR A 41 7.04 4.71 -3.64
N ALA A 42 7.20 5.69 -2.76
CA ALA A 42 6.11 6.63 -2.44
C ALA A 42 5.63 7.41 -3.68
N ASP A 43 6.54 7.82 -4.57
CA ASP A 43 6.18 8.53 -5.81
C ASP A 43 5.50 7.60 -6.84
N GLU A 44 5.91 6.34 -6.92
CA GLU A 44 5.26 5.35 -7.77
C GLU A 44 3.87 4.97 -7.25
N GLN A 45 3.69 4.91 -5.92
CA GLN A 45 2.38 4.76 -5.30
C GLN A 45 1.50 5.97 -5.65
N LEU A 46 2.00 7.21 -5.50
CA LEU A 46 1.27 8.42 -5.90
C LEU A 46 0.83 8.35 -7.38
N MET A 47 1.72 7.94 -8.28
CA MET A 47 1.38 7.75 -9.69
C MET A 47 0.28 6.69 -9.87
N LEU A 48 0.37 5.54 -9.20
CA LEU A 48 -0.67 4.50 -9.22
C LEU A 48 -2.02 5.03 -8.75
N GLU A 49 -2.03 5.83 -7.68
CA GLU A 49 -3.25 6.43 -7.13
C GLU A 49 -3.91 7.40 -8.12
N MET A 50 -3.13 8.24 -8.81
CA MET A 50 -3.66 9.14 -9.84
C MET A 50 -4.18 8.38 -11.07
N ILE A 51 -3.46 7.34 -11.51
CA ILE A 51 -3.92 6.45 -12.59
C ILE A 51 -5.25 5.77 -12.19
N ASN A 52 -5.36 5.27 -10.97
CA ASN A 52 -6.57 4.61 -10.49
C ASN A 52 -7.73 5.57 -10.30
N ARG A 53 -7.48 6.82 -9.88
CA ARG A 53 -8.51 7.88 -9.85
C ARG A 53 -8.98 8.24 -11.25
N MET A 54 -8.08 8.37 -12.22
CA MET A 54 -8.44 8.55 -13.63
C MET A 54 -9.28 7.39 -14.16
N ARG A 55 -8.88 6.15 -13.88
CA ARG A 55 -9.57 4.95 -14.35
C ARG A 55 -10.98 4.83 -13.77
N THR A 56 -11.14 5.09 -12.48
CA THR A 56 -12.43 4.91 -11.79
C THR A 56 -13.33 6.14 -11.85
N ARG A 57 -12.76 7.34 -12.03
CA ARG A 57 -13.47 8.63 -12.03
C ARG A 57 -12.86 9.60 -13.06
N PRO A 58 -12.86 9.25 -14.36
CA PRO A 58 -12.15 10.01 -15.37
C PRO A 58 -12.57 11.48 -15.40
N GLN A 59 -13.87 11.80 -15.32
CA GLN A 59 -14.31 13.19 -15.36
C GLN A 59 -13.73 14.03 -14.21
N GLN A 60 -13.64 13.48 -13.00
CA GLN A 60 -13.04 14.18 -11.86
C GLN A 60 -11.53 14.37 -12.03
N GLU A 61 -10.86 13.44 -12.72
CA GLU A 61 -9.43 13.59 -13.00
C GLU A 61 -9.17 14.79 -13.92
N LEU A 62 -10.01 15.03 -14.93
CA LEU A 62 -9.81 16.18 -15.82
C LEU A 62 -9.87 17.51 -15.06
N ASP A 63 -10.77 17.61 -14.09
CA ASP A 63 -10.91 18.81 -13.25
C ASP A 63 -9.64 19.11 -12.43
N LEU A 64 -8.81 18.10 -12.17
CA LEU A 64 -7.52 18.25 -11.49
C LEU A 64 -6.40 18.57 -12.48
N LEU A 65 -6.44 18.00 -13.69
CA LEU A 65 -5.40 18.19 -14.69
C LEU A 65 -5.48 19.54 -15.38
N ALA A 66 -6.69 20.06 -15.63
CA ALA A 66 -6.89 21.28 -16.40
C ALA A 66 -8.12 22.09 -15.96
N ASN A 67 -7.95 23.41 -15.86
CA ASN A 67 -9.01 24.35 -15.59
C ASN A 67 -9.72 24.72 -16.90
N ILE A 68 -10.89 24.14 -17.16
CA ILE A 68 -11.67 24.35 -18.40
C ILE A 68 -12.98 25.10 -18.11
N ASN A 69 -13.23 26.15 -18.90
CA ASN A 69 -14.52 26.84 -18.94
C ASN A 69 -15.43 26.19 -19.99
N TYR A 70 -16.51 25.54 -19.53
CA TYR A 70 -17.49 24.87 -20.39
C TYR A 70 -18.57 25.85 -20.89
N GLY A 71 -18.17 26.78 -21.76
CA GLY A 71 -19.08 27.69 -22.46
C GLY A 71 -19.61 27.11 -23.77
N ALA A 72 -20.14 27.98 -24.65
CA ALA A 72 -20.55 27.58 -26.01
C ALA A 72 -19.40 26.99 -26.84
N ALA A 73 -18.16 27.35 -26.51
CA ALA A 73 -16.95 26.67 -26.91
C ALA A 73 -16.07 26.52 -25.66
N ALA A 74 -15.51 25.34 -25.42
CA ALA A 74 -14.63 25.14 -24.28
C ALA A 74 -13.33 25.95 -24.46
N THR A 75 -12.89 26.60 -23.39
CA THR A 75 -11.63 27.36 -23.35
C THR A 75 -10.91 27.05 -22.04
N PHE A 76 -9.57 27.12 -22.01
CA PHE A 76 -8.86 27.08 -20.73
C PHE A 76 -9.15 28.33 -19.90
N ALA A 77 -9.16 28.19 -18.58
CA ALA A 77 -9.10 29.30 -17.64
C ALA A 77 -7.66 29.87 -17.56
N SER A 78 -7.46 30.87 -16.70
CA SER A 78 -6.14 31.39 -16.38
C SER A 78 -5.90 31.24 -14.87
N PRO A 79 -4.95 30.39 -14.43
CA PRO A 79 -4.12 29.49 -15.26
C PRO A 79 -4.92 28.32 -15.87
N SER A 80 -4.37 27.67 -16.91
CA SER A 80 -4.99 26.51 -17.59
C SER A 80 -4.90 25.21 -16.79
N SER A 81 -4.06 25.18 -15.75
CA SER A 81 -3.94 24.11 -14.74
C SER A 81 -3.39 24.73 -13.46
N ASP A 82 -3.70 24.14 -12.31
CA ASP A 82 -3.13 24.57 -11.03
C ASP A 82 -1.66 24.15 -10.87
N ASP A 83 -1.20 23.14 -11.64
CA ASP A 83 0.23 22.83 -11.76
C ASP A 83 0.86 23.69 -12.87
N PRO A 84 1.92 24.49 -12.55
CA PRO A 84 2.52 25.40 -13.51
C PRO A 84 3.24 24.69 -14.67
N ASN A 85 3.78 23.48 -14.46
CA ASN A 85 4.43 22.72 -15.53
C ASN A 85 3.37 22.16 -16.48
N VAL A 86 2.23 21.70 -15.96
CA VAL A 86 1.09 21.27 -16.79
C VAL A 86 0.54 22.45 -17.57
N ALA A 87 0.30 23.60 -16.93
CA ALA A 87 -0.16 24.81 -17.62
C ALA A 87 0.80 25.24 -18.75
N ALA A 88 2.11 25.14 -18.51
CA ALA A 88 3.14 25.40 -19.52
C ALA A 88 3.07 24.39 -20.68
N ALA A 89 2.91 23.09 -20.40
CA ALA A 89 2.79 22.06 -21.44
C ALA A 89 1.52 22.25 -22.29
N LEU A 90 0.37 22.52 -21.67
CA LEU A 90 -0.88 22.83 -22.36
C LEU A 90 -0.72 24.00 -23.34
N THR A 91 0.01 25.04 -22.93
CA THR A 91 0.32 26.20 -23.77
C THR A 91 1.32 25.85 -24.88
N PHE A 92 2.40 25.16 -24.54
CA PHE A 92 3.49 24.82 -25.46
C PHE A 92 3.00 23.95 -26.63
N PHE A 93 2.21 22.92 -26.33
CA PHE A 93 1.64 22.04 -27.35
C PHE A 93 0.39 22.63 -28.02
N ASN A 94 -0.09 23.79 -27.59
CA ASN A 94 -1.33 24.39 -28.06
C ASN A 94 -2.52 23.40 -27.96
N VAL A 95 -2.65 22.77 -26.78
CA VAL A 95 -3.71 21.81 -26.48
C VAL A 95 -5.06 22.49 -26.67
N ARG A 96 -5.95 21.84 -27.41
CA ARG A 96 -7.31 22.34 -27.64
C ARG A 96 -8.28 21.85 -26.57
N PRO A 97 -8.81 22.72 -25.69
CA PRO A 97 -9.69 22.32 -24.60
C PRO A 97 -11.04 21.75 -25.07
N ASP A 98 -11.53 22.16 -26.24
CA ASP A 98 -12.77 21.63 -26.82
C ASP A 98 -12.60 20.20 -27.35
N ILE A 99 -11.44 19.89 -27.94
CA ILE A 99 -11.10 18.52 -28.33
C ILE A 99 -10.83 17.66 -27.10
N LEU A 100 -10.05 18.18 -26.14
CA LEU A 100 -9.74 17.46 -24.90
C LEU A 100 -11.02 17.09 -24.15
N SER A 101 -11.90 18.06 -23.89
CA SER A 101 -13.17 17.82 -23.19
C SER A 101 -14.09 16.85 -23.93
N THR A 102 -14.13 16.91 -25.27
CA THR A 102 -14.91 15.97 -26.08
C THR A 102 -14.36 14.54 -25.97
N GLN A 103 -13.03 14.37 -26.07
CA GLN A 103 -12.38 13.07 -25.90
C GLN A 103 -12.60 12.53 -24.48
N TRP A 104 -12.52 13.39 -23.46
CA TRP A 104 -12.67 13.00 -22.07
C TRP A 104 -14.10 12.62 -21.69
N ALA A 105 -15.10 13.28 -22.30
CA ALA A 105 -16.50 12.93 -22.11
C ALA A 105 -16.85 11.53 -22.63
N ALA A 106 -16.01 10.95 -23.51
CA ALA A 106 -16.18 9.58 -23.99
C ALA A 106 -15.54 8.52 -23.07
N LEU A 107 -14.74 8.92 -22.08
CA LEU A 107 -14.13 7.98 -21.13
C LEU A 107 -15.17 7.48 -20.13
N THR A 108 -15.26 6.17 -19.99
CA THR A 108 -16.09 5.50 -18.97
C THR A 108 -15.20 4.93 -17.86
N PRO A 109 -15.70 4.89 -16.60
CA PRO A 109 -14.99 4.23 -15.52
C PRO A 109 -14.62 2.78 -15.85
N VAL A 110 -13.40 2.38 -15.48
CA VAL A 110 -12.88 1.01 -15.55
C VAL A 110 -12.23 0.61 -14.22
N GLN A 111 -11.95 -0.69 -14.06
CA GLN A 111 -11.36 -1.24 -12.84
C GLN A 111 -10.02 -0.57 -12.47
N PRO A 112 -9.69 -0.41 -11.18
CA PRO A 112 -8.35 0.00 -10.76
C PRO A 112 -7.31 -1.06 -11.16
N LEU A 113 -6.06 -0.64 -11.27
CA LEU A 113 -4.90 -1.50 -11.45
C LEU A 113 -4.30 -1.83 -10.09
N ALA A 114 -3.85 -3.07 -9.97
CA ALA A 114 -3.08 -3.54 -8.83
C ALA A 114 -1.57 -3.43 -9.13
N TRP A 115 -0.77 -3.08 -8.13
CA TRP A 115 0.68 -3.11 -8.29
C TRP A 115 1.18 -4.55 -8.46
N ASN A 116 2.02 -4.77 -9.47
CA ASN A 116 2.76 -6.01 -9.67
C ASN A 116 4.28 -5.75 -9.59
N GLY A 117 4.95 -6.45 -8.67
CA GLY A 117 6.37 -6.20 -8.41
C GLY A 117 7.31 -6.58 -9.55
N GLN A 118 6.94 -7.55 -10.41
CA GLN A 118 7.75 -7.95 -11.56
C GLN A 118 7.65 -6.92 -12.69
N LEU A 119 6.44 -6.41 -12.94
CA LEU A 119 6.26 -5.25 -13.83
C LEU A 119 7.01 -4.04 -13.26
N GLY A 120 7.00 -3.85 -11.95
CA GLY A 120 7.76 -2.80 -11.27
C GLY A 120 9.25 -2.89 -11.59
N VAL A 121 9.86 -4.07 -11.48
CA VAL A 121 11.26 -4.31 -11.86
C VAL A 121 11.50 -3.97 -13.34
N SER A 122 10.62 -4.43 -14.22
CA SER A 122 10.73 -4.18 -15.66
C SER A 122 10.68 -2.69 -16.01
N SER A 123 9.72 -1.96 -15.44
CA SER A 123 9.56 -0.53 -15.70
C SER A 123 10.72 0.29 -15.18
N ALA A 124 11.23 0.02 -13.97
CA ALA A 124 12.42 0.72 -13.45
C ALA A 124 13.66 0.43 -14.29
N THR A 125 13.86 -0.83 -14.68
CA THR A 125 14.96 -1.23 -15.56
C THR A 125 14.88 -0.46 -16.88
N TYR A 126 13.69 -0.30 -17.45
CA TYR A 126 13.53 0.40 -18.72
C TYR A 126 13.66 1.92 -18.60
N SER A 127 13.23 2.51 -17.48
CA SER A 127 13.54 3.91 -17.18
C SER A 127 15.05 4.14 -17.10
N GLN A 128 15.81 3.21 -16.53
CA GLN A 128 17.27 3.29 -16.50
C GLN A 128 17.88 3.17 -17.90
N VAL A 129 17.34 2.30 -18.76
CA VAL A 129 17.77 2.21 -20.17
C VAL A 129 17.62 3.56 -20.87
N MET A 130 16.47 4.23 -20.73
CA MET A 130 16.26 5.56 -21.34
C MET A 130 17.28 6.60 -20.87
N ILE A 131 17.70 6.55 -19.61
CA ILE A 131 18.76 7.41 -19.05
C ILE A 131 20.11 7.04 -19.67
N ASP A 132 20.47 5.75 -19.67
CA ASP A 132 21.79 5.28 -20.10
C ASP A 132 22.04 5.56 -21.59
N VAL A 133 21.01 5.46 -22.43
CA VAL A 133 21.10 5.76 -23.87
C VAL A 133 20.79 7.21 -24.21
N ASP A 134 20.40 8.01 -23.21
CA ASP A 134 20.03 9.41 -23.33
C ASP A 134 18.92 9.68 -24.38
N GLN A 135 17.87 8.85 -24.37
CA GLN A 135 16.79 8.93 -25.35
C GLN A 135 15.47 8.39 -24.79
N GLN A 136 14.35 8.96 -25.23
CA GLN A 136 13.02 8.35 -25.08
C GLN A 136 12.69 7.42 -26.26
N GLY A 137 12.22 6.20 -25.98
CA GLY A 137 11.79 5.25 -27.01
C GLY A 137 11.30 3.93 -26.42
N HIS A 138 10.62 3.12 -27.23
CA HIS A 138 10.05 1.81 -26.84
C HIS A 138 10.95 0.61 -27.17
N ASN A 139 12.06 0.84 -27.87
CA ASN A 139 12.92 -0.19 -28.46
C ASN A 139 14.41 0.02 -28.19
N LEU A 140 14.74 0.61 -27.05
CA LEU A 140 16.09 1.09 -26.75
C LEU A 140 17.02 0.02 -26.16
N ASP A 141 16.49 -1.13 -25.78
CA ASP A 141 17.27 -2.22 -25.19
C ASP A 141 17.40 -3.43 -26.14
N ALA A 142 17.94 -4.52 -25.61
CA ALA A 142 18.17 -5.75 -26.37
C ALA A 142 16.88 -6.46 -26.84
N HIS A 143 15.71 -6.10 -26.29
CA HIS A 143 14.43 -6.69 -26.67
C HIS A 143 13.76 -5.96 -27.86
N GLY A 144 14.23 -4.76 -28.21
CA GLY A 144 13.63 -3.97 -29.29
C GLY A 144 12.14 -3.71 -29.02
N ASP A 145 11.28 -3.89 -30.03
CA ASP A 145 9.83 -3.68 -29.91
C ASP A 145 9.10 -4.83 -29.18
N ASP A 146 9.80 -5.87 -28.70
CA ASP A 146 9.20 -7.03 -28.03
C ASP A 146 8.99 -6.76 -26.52
N LEU A 147 7.90 -6.07 -26.19
CA LEU A 147 7.51 -5.81 -24.81
C LEU A 147 7.29 -7.11 -24.01
N ALA A 148 6.73 -8.16 -24.62
CA ALA A 148 6.49 -9.41 -23.89
C ALA A 148 7.81 -10.04 -23.44
N ALA A 149 8.83 -10.06 -24.31
CA ALA A 149 10.17 -10.52 -23.94
C ALA A 149 10.79 -9.69 -22.81
N ARG A 150 10.61 -8.35 -22.84
CA ARG A 150 11.04 -7.44 -21.77
C ARG A 150 10.40 -7.79 -20.42
N LEU A 151 9.09 -8.02 -20.39
CA LEU A 151 8.38 -8.35 -19.15
C LEU A 151 8.76 -9.74 -18.61
N ILE A 152 8.94 -10.72 -19.50
CA ILE A 152 9.40 -12.07 -19.15
C ILE A 152 10.83 -12.04 -18.58
N ALA A 153 11.70 -11.16 -19.08
CA ALA A 153 13.04 -10.97 -18.53
C ALA A 153 13.03 -10.47 -17.07
N SER A 154 11.95 -9.81 -16.66
CA SER A 154 11.68 -9.43 -15.26
C SER A 154 10.78 -10.43 -14.53
N ASN A 155 10.64 -11.66 -15.04
CA ASN A 155 9.87 -12.75 -14.44
C ASN A 155 8.35 -12.52 -14.34
N TYR A 156 7.79 -11.57 -15.12
CA TYR A 156 6.35 -11.51 -15.34
C TYR A 156 5.98 -12.52 -16.43
N LEU A 157 5.24 -13.57 -16.05
CA LEU A 157 4.87 -14.65 -16.94
C LEU A 157 3.42 -14.51 -17.37
N PHE A 158 3.14 -14.80 -18.66
CA PHE A 158 1.79 -14.89 -19.21
C PHE A 158 1.33 -16.36 -19.23
N VAL A 159 1.16 -16.96 -18.05
CA VAL A 159 0.82 -18.37 -17.87
C VAL A 159 -0.50 -18.71 -18.56
N GLY A 160 -1.51 -17.84 -18.43
CA GLY A 160 -2.81 -17.95 -19.10
C GLY A 160 -2.85 -17.42 -20.52
N GLY A 161 -1.70 -17.03 -21.08
CA GLY A 161 -1.66 -15.97 -22.06
C GLY A 161 -2.00 -14.62 -21.43
N GLY A 162 -2.18 -13.60 -22.26
CA GLY A 162 -2.43 -12.26 -21.76
C GLY A 162 -2.04 -11.19 -22.76
N THR A 163 -2.08 -9.95 -22.32
CA THR A 163 -1.61 -8.80 -23.09
C THR A 163 -0.89 -7.82 -22.18
N ALA A 164 -0.06 -6.97 -22.78
CA ALA A 164 0.63 -5.91 -22.09
C ALA A 164 0.71 -4.64 -22.93
N GLY A 165 0.95 -3.52 -22.27
CA GLY A 165 1.19 -2.22 -22.91
C GLY A 165 2.23 -1.42 -22.15
N GLU A 166 2.84 -0.45 -22.83
CA GLU A 166 3.90 0.39 -22.28
C GLU A 166 3.61 1.86 -22.56
N ASN A 167 3.72 2.68 -21.52
CA ASN A 167 3.84 4.13 -21.64
C ASN A 167 5.26 4.54 -21.22
N VAL A 168 5.89 5.48 -21.96
CA VAL A 168 7.17 6.08 -21.58
C VAL A 168 7.16 7.59 -21.71
N PHE A 169 7.73 8.29 -20.72
CA PHE A 169 7.90 9.73 -20.76
C PHE A 169 9.16 10.13 -20.01
N ALA A 170 10.13 10.69 -20.74
CA ALA A 170 11.47 10.95 -20.24
C ALA A 170 11.69 12.41 -19.81
N PHE A 171 10.64 13.25 -19.80
CA PHE A 171 10.75 14.70 -19.62
C PHE A 171 9.85 15.23 -18.49
N ALA A 172 9.47 14.38 -17.55
CA ALA A 172 8.59 14.78 -16.46
C ALA A 172 9.29 15.73 -15.48
N ARG A 173 8.59 16.76 -15.02
CA ARG A 173 9.08 17.74 -14.03
C ARG A 173 8.66 17.42 -12.60
N SER A 174 7.60 16.62 -12.46
CA SER A 174 7.04 16.09 -11.21
C SER A 174 6.23 14.84 -11.54
N VAL A 175 5.85 14.05 -10.53
CA VAL A 175 4.96 12.89 -10.71
C VAL A 175 3.62 13.33 -11.31
N PHE A 176 3.03 14.42 -10.79
CA PHE A 176 1.78 14.99 -11.31
C PHE A 176 1.90 15.45 -12.77
N HIS A 177 2.99 16.13 -13.14
CA HIS A 177 3.24 16.52 -14.52
C HIS A 177 3.43 15.30 -15.45
N GLY A 178 4.10 14.24 -14.98
CA GLY A 178 4.23 12.99 -15.73
C GLY A 178 2.89 12.29 -15.95
N HIS A 179 2.05 12.21 -14.92
CA HIS A 179 0.68 11.69 -15.03
C HIS A 179 -0.15 12.50 -16.03
N ALA A 180 -0.12 13.83 -15.91
CA ALA A 180 -0.80 14.72 -16.84
C ALA A 180 -0.33 14.54 -18.29
N ALA A 181 0.97 14.29 -18.50
CA ALA A 181 1.54 14.03 -19.82
C ALA A 181 0.94 12.79 -20.45
N PHE A 182 0.88 11.68 -19.73
CA PHE A 182 0.26 10.45 -20.22
C PHE A 182 -1.26 10.57 -20.38
N ALA A 183 -1.93 11.22 -19.43
CA ALA A 183 -3.38 11.30 -19.37
C ALA A 183 -3.97 12.24 -20.43
N ILE A 184 -3.40 13.45 -20.59
CA ILE A 184 -3.79 14.38 -21.65
C ILE A 184 -3.23 13.95 -23.00
N ASP A 185 -2.07 13.28 -22.98
CA ASP A 185 -1.31 12.82 -24.13
C ASP A 185 -1.00 13.96 -25.10
N TRP A 186 -0.42 15.04 -24.56
CA TRP A 186 -0.06 16.20 -25.36
C TRP A 186 1.06 15.89 -26.35
N GLY A 187 1.03 16.53 -27.51
CA GLY A 187 2.02 16.32 -28.56
C GLY A 187 1.90 17.30 -29.70
N ALA A 188 2.90 17.30 -30.60
CA ALA A 188 3.00 18.24 -31.72
C ALA A 188 2.02 17.91 -32.86
N THR A 189 0.72 18.06 -32.61
CA THR A 189 -0.38 17.85 -33.57
C THR A 189 -1.22 19.12 -33.74
N ALA A 190 -2.18 19.10 -34.66
CA ALA A 190 -3.08 20.25 -34.89
C ALA A 190 -3.96 20.60 -33.68
N SER A 191 -4.22 19.65 -32.78
CA SER A 191 -4.99 19.85 -31.54
C SER A 191 -4.13 19.92 -30.29
N GLY A 192 -2.80 19.79 -30.43
CA GLY A 192 -1.89 19.66 -29.29
C GLY A 192 -1.99 18.33 -28.53
N ILE A 193 -2.74 17.36 -29.05
CA ILE A 193 -2.99 16.04 -28.45
C ILE A 193 -2.59 14.97 -29.46
N GLN A 194 -1.90 13.91 -29.04
CA GLN A 194 -1.50 12.81 -29.92
C GLN A 194 -2.72 12.15 -30.59
N VAL A 195 -2.50 11.62 -31.80
CA VAL A 195 -3.55 10.96 -32.61
C VAL A 195 -3.04 9.61 -33.11
N PRO A 196 -3.50 8.48 -32.55
CA PRO A 196 -4.36 8.40 -31.36
C PRO A 196 -3.65 8.87 -30.07
N PRO A 197 -4.40 9.22 -29.01
CA PRO A 197 -3.84 9.50 -27.68
C PRO A 197 -3.50 8.17 -26.97
N GLY A 198 -2.53 7.44 -27.52
CA GLY A 198 -2.21 6.07 -27.14
C GLY A 198 -1.88 5.86 -25.66
N HIS A 199 -1.25 6.85 -25.00
CA HIS A 199 -0.93 6.72 -23.57
C HIS A 199 -2.18 6.72 -22.71
N ARG A 200 -3.11 7.65 -23.02
CA ARG A 200 -4.42 7.72 -22.37
C ARG A 200 -5.25 6.49 -22.68
N ASP A 201 -5.26 6.04 -23.92
CA ASP A 201 -6.03 4.88 -24.34
C ASP A 201 -5.59 3.62 -23.57
N LEU A 202 -4.29 3.48 -23.29
CA LEU A 202 -3.77 2.40 -22.46
C LEU A 202 -4.16 2.57 -20.97
N ILE A 203 -4.05 3.78 -20.41
CA ILE A 203 -4.50 4.06 -19.04
C ILE A 203 -5.99 3.75 -18.88
N ALA A 204 -6.82 4.07 -19.88
CA ALA A 204 -8.26 3.84 -19.87
C ALA A 204 -8.66 2.42 -20.31
N ASN A 205 -7.70 1.56 -20.67
CA ASN A 205 -7.99 0.21 -21.12
C ASN A 205 -8.50 -0.65 -19.94
N GLY A 206 -9.78 -1.01 -19.98
CA GLY A 206 -10.44 -1.78 -18.94
C GLY A 206 -10.01 -3.24 -18.82
N ASP A 207 -9.30 -3.77 -19.81
CA ASP A 207 -8.80 -5.16 -19.79
C ASP A 207 -7.53 -5.31 -18.93
N MET A 208 -6.76 -4.23 -18.76
CA MET A 208 -5.56 -4.22 -17.93
C MET A 208 -5.94 -4.35 -16.45
N ARG A 209 -5.22 -5.20 -15.72
CA ARG A 209 -5.45 -5.48 -14.29
C ARG A 209 -4.27 -5.11 -13.40
N GLU A 210 -3.06 -5.17 -13.95
CA GLU A 210 -1.85 -5.00 -13.18
C GLU A 210 -0.97 -3.92 -13.81
N ILE A 211 -0.16 -3.27 -12.98
CA ILE A 211 0.78 -2.26 -13.41
C ILE A 211 2.07 -2.30 -12.59
N GLY A 212 3.18 -2.04 -13.27
CA GLY A 212 4.43 -1.60 -12.68
C GLY A 212 4.78 -0.21 -13.21
N ILE A 213 5.36 0.62 -12.37
CA ILE A 213 5.75 2.00 -12.72
C ILE A 213 7.19 2.18 -12.29
N GLY A 214 8.08 2.59 -13.19
CA GLY A 214 9.44 3.02 -12.88
C GLY A 214 9.52 4.53 -12.95
N ILE A 215 9.92 5.19 -11.87
CA ILE A 215 10.19 6.64 -11.85
C ILE A 215 11.63 6.84 -11.36
N LEU A 216 12.51 7.30 -12.25
CA LEU A 216 13.91 7.55 -11.91
C LEU A 216 14.25 9.03 -12.10
N ASN A 217 15.05 9.54 -11.17
CA ASN A 217 15.64 10.87 -11.30
C ASN A 217 16.85 10.81 -12.24
N ASP A 218 16.89 11.74 -13.17
CA ASP A 218 18.09 12.09 -13.91
C ASP A 218 18.39 13.58 -13.73
N SER A 219 19.38 13.86 -12.89
CA SER A 219 19.76 15.23 -12.55
C SER A 219 20.97 15.73 -13.34
N ASP A 220 21.50 14.91 -14.25
CA ASP A 220 22.61 15.32 -15.08
C ASP A 220 22.14 16.30 -16.16
N SER A 221 22.52 17.56 -16.04
CA SER A 221 22.19 18.57 -17.05
C SER A 221 22.79 18.31 -18.44
N ALA A 222 23.69 17.32 -18.56
CA ALA A 222 24.28 16.90 -19.82
C ALA A 222 23.41 15.91 -20.59
N THR A 223 22.44 15.25 -19.96
CA THR A 223 21.49 14.37 -20.65
C THR A 223 20.39 15.18 -21.34
N ALA A 224 19.91 14.66 -22.46
CA ALA A 224 18.74 15.12 -23.18
C ALA A 224 17.42 14.75 -22.48
N VAL A 225 17.43 13.71 -21.62
CA VAL A 225 16.27 13.29 -20.80
C VAL A 225 16.30 13.88 -19.39
N GLY A 226 15.27 13.60 -18.58
CA GLY A 226 15.12 14.10 -17.22
C GLY A 226 14.27 15.37 -17.10
N PRO A 227 14.00 15.84 -15.86
CA PRO A 227 14.59 15.39 -14.61
C PRO A 227 13.97 14.11 -14.03
N LEU A 228 12.77 13.75 -14.47
CA LEU A 228 12.15 12.47 -14.15
C LEU A 228 11.91 11.68 -15.43
N VAL A 229 12.40 10.43 -15.43
CA VAL A 229 12.23 9.47 -16.50
C VAL A 229 11.29 8.37 -16.01
N MET A 230 10.20 8.17 -16.75
CA MET A 230 9.09 7.33 -16.31
C MET A 230 8.74 6.25 -17.35
N THR A 231 8.54 5.03 -16.87
CA THR A 231 7.97 3.92 -17.63
C THR A 231 6.77 3.36 -16.87
N GLN A 232 5.68 3.06 -17.56
CA GLN A 232 4.54 2.32 -17.01
C GLN A 232 4.34 1.05 -17.85
N HIS A 233 4.41 -0.12 -17.22
CA HIS A 233 4.06 -1.39 -17.85
C HIS A 233 2.73 -1.88 -17.29
N PHE A 234 1.75 -2.01 -18.18
CA PHE A 234 0.43 -2.54 -17.89
C PHE A 234 0.39 -3.98 -18.37
N ALA A 235 -0.29 -4.85 -17.62
CA ALA A 235 -0.51 -6.21 -18.08
C ALA A 235 -1.81 -6.82 -17.55
N VAL A 236 -2.16 -7.94 -18.16
CA VAL A 236 -3.13 -8.90 -17.66
C VAL A 236 -2.63 -10.30 -18.00
N ASP A 237 -2.63 -11.20 -17.02
CA ASP A 237 -2.60 -12.65 -17.23
C ASP A 237 -4.03 -13.19 -17.06
N TYR A 238 -4.54 -13.95 -18.02
CA TYR A 238 -5.93 -14.43 -17.98
C TYR A 238 -6.17 -15.57 -16.97
N THR A 239 -5.14 -16.03 -16.27
CA THR A 239 -5.25 -17.00 -15.18
C THR A 239 -5.36 -16.38 -13.79
N THR A 240 -5.08 -15.08 -13.64
CA THR A 240 -5.25 -14.41 -12.35
C THR A 240 -6.72 -14.10 -12.08
N ASP A 241 -7.09 -14.13 -10.81
CA ASP A 241 -8.35 -13.62 -10.32
C ASP A 241 -8.33 -12.08 -10.21
N ALA A 242 -9.38 -11.49 -9.64
CA ALA A 242 -9.41 -10.06 -9.36
C ALA A 242 -8.56 -9.73 -8.12
N PHE A 243 -8.03 -8.52 -8.09
CA PHE A 243 -7.25 -8.02 -6.96
C PHE A 243 -8.07 -7.06 -6.11
N LEU A 244 -8.07 -7.28 -4.80
CA LEU A 244 -8.29 -6.22 -3.83
C LEU A 244 -7.00 -5.44 -3.67
N THR A 245 -7.03 -4.15 -3.98
CA THR A 245 -5.87 -3.26 -3.89
C THR A 245 -6.25 -1.97 -3.19
N GLY A 246 -5.27 -1.18 -2.79
CA GLY A 246 -5.50 0.12 -2.20
C GLY A 246 -4.26 0.64 -1.50
N VAL A 247 -4.43 1.69 -0.72
CA VAL A 247 -3.38 2.28 0.08
C VAL A 247 -3.89 2.57 1.49
N ALA A 248 -3.08 2.23 2.48
CA ALA A 248 -3.26 2.66 3.85
C ALA A 248 -2.42 3.90 4.10
N PHE A 249 -3.04 5.00 4.53
CA PHE A 249 -2.33 6.25 4.74
C PHE A 249 -2.98 7.13 5.81
N ALA A 250 -2.15 7.92 6.49
CA ALA A 250 -2.60 8.97 7.39
C ALA A 250 -2.80 10.27 6.59
N ASP A 251 -4.05 10.61 6.29
CA ASP A 251 -4.44 11.82 5.57
C ASP A 251 -4.14 13.07 6.40
N ALA A 252 -2.91 13.59 6.28
CA ALA A 252 -2.42 14.67 7.13
C ALA A 252 -2.93 16.04 6.68
N ASN A 253 -3.27 16.17 5.40
CA ASN A 253 -3.73 17.41 4.79
C ASN A 253 -5.26 17.50 4.65
N GLY A 254 -5.98 16.38 4.86
CA GLY A 254 -7.44 16.30 4.86
C GLY A 254 -8.07 16.28 3.46
N ASP A 255 -7.31 15.89 2.42
CA ASP A 255 -7.80 15.84 1.04
C ASP A 255 -8.34 14.46 0.61
N ALA A 256 -8.26 13.48 1.51
CA ALA A 256 -8.65 12.09 1.30
C ALA A 256 -7.96 11.44 0.09
N PHE A 257 -6.72 11.82 -0.20
CA PHE A 257 -5.89 11.27 -1.26
C PHE A 257 -4.45 11.06 -0.77
N TYR A 258 -3.82 9.98 -1.23
CA TYR A 258 -2.47 9.66 -0.82
C TYR A 258 -1.45 10.70 -1.27
N ALA A 259 -0.62 11.18 -0.33
CA ALA A 259 0.61 11.89 -0.63
C ALA A 259 1.87 11.08 -0.22
N PRO A 260 3.00 11.24 -0.94
CA PRO A 260 4.26 10.64 -0.55
C PRO A 260 4.64 10.98 0.90
N GLY A 261 4.85 9.94 1.71
CA GLY A 261 5.17 10.06 3.13
C GLY A 261 3.99 9.81 4.09
N GLU A 262 2.77 9.69 3.59
CA GLU A 262 1.59 9.39 4.41
C GLU A 262 1.33 7.89 4.61
N GLY A 263 2.02 7.05 3.83
CA GLY A 263 1.83 5.60 3.81
C GLY A 263 2.03 4.93 5.17
N LEU A 264 1.11 4.02 5.52
CA LEU A 264 1.17 3.20 6.72
C LEU A 264 1.66 1.80 6.36
N SER A 265 2.91 1.51 6.74
CA SER A 265 3.57 0.23 6.47
C SER A 265 3.22 -0.86 7.48
N GLY A 266 3.29 -2.12 7.05
CA GLY A 266 3.22 -3.30 7.92
C GLY A 266 1.84 -3.62 8.47
N LEU A 267 0.78 -3.02 7.92
CA LEU A 267 -0.58 -3.33 8.33
C LEU A 267 -1.03 -4.65 7.70
N ALA A 268 -1.59 -5.54 8.51
CA ALA A 268 -2.24 -6.74 8.02
C ALA A 268 -3.58 -6.38 7.36
N ILE A 269 -3.70 -6.68 6.07
CA ILE A 269 -4.97 -6.64 5.34
C ILE A 269 -5.45 -8.06 5.20
N VAL A 270 -6.55 -8.41 5.88
CA VAL A 270 -7.10 -9.76 5.92
C VAL A 270 -8.49 -9.79 5.32
N ALA A 271 -8.69 -10.54 4.26
CA ALA A 271 -10.00 -10.82 3.68
C ALA A 271 -10.51 -12.18 4.15
N VAL A 272 -11.70 -12.22 4.75
CA VAL A 272 -12.36 -13.44 5.20
C VAL A 272 -13.57 -13.71 4.33
N ASP A 273 -13.57 -14.81 3.58
CA ASP A 273 -14.72 -15.22 2.76
C ASP A 273 -15.89 -15.56 3.67
N THR A 274 -16.98 -14.81 3.54
CA THR A 274 -18.18 -14.94 4.38
C THR A 274 -18.92 -16.27 4.20
N SER A 275 -18.68 -16.99 3.11
CA SER A 275 -19.31 -18.28 2.81
C SER A 275 -18.51 -19.47 3.33
N SER A 276 -17.18 -19.43 3.21
CA SER A 276 -16.29 -20.55 3.54
C SER A 276 -15.54 -20.36 4.86
N GLY A 277 -15.39 -19.12 5.33
CA GLY A 277 -14.52 -18.75 6.44
C GLY A 277 -13.03 -18.76 6.08
N ASN A 278 -12.67 -18.98 4.82
CA ASN A 278 -11.28 -18.95 4.37
C ASN A 278 -10.69 -17.55 4.55
N ARG A 279 -9.43 -17.50 5.00
CA ARG A 279 -8.71 -16.25 5.26
C ARG A 279 -7.58 -16.08 4.27
N PHE A 280 -7.50 -14.89 3.69
CA PHE A 280 -6.44 -14.46 2.78
C PHE A 280 -5.84 -13.18 3.36
N SER A 281 -4.53 -13.01 3.26
CA SER A 281 -3.88 -11.85 3.87
C SER A 281 -2.68 -11.36 3.08
N THR A 282 -2.45 -10.06 3.17
CA THR A 282 -1.23 -9.39 2.73
C THR A 282 -0.81 -8.34 3.76
N LEU A 283 0.38 -7.76 3.59
CA LEU A 283 0.84 -6.61 4.36
C LEU A 283 0.88 -5.37 3.46
N THR A 284 0.64 -4.20 4.05
CA THR A 284 0.94 -2.94 3.37
C THR A 284 2.46 -2.75 3.25
N TRP A 285 2.90 -2.26 2.10
CA TRP A 285 4.31 -1.94 1.81
C TRP A 285 4.77 -0.67 2.54
N GLY A 286 6.05 -0.33 2.40
CA GLY A 286 6.61 0.93 2.93
C GLY A 286 5.87 2.19 2.46
N SER A 287 5.30 2.17 1.26
CA SER A 287 4.49 3.26 0.69
C SER A 287 3.04 3.26 1.19
N GLY A 288 2.61 2.25 1.95
CA GLY A 288 1.22 2.04 2.39
C GLY A 288 0.36 1.25 1.40
N GLY A 289 0.80 1.09 0.15
CA GLY A 289 0.07 0.32 -0.86
C GLY A 289 -0.05 -1.15 -0.50
N TYR A 290 -1.05 -1.84 -1.06
CA TYR A 290 -1.17 -3.29 -0.98
C TYR A 290 -1.93 -3.86 -2.18
N THR A 291 -1.70 -5.15 -2.42
CA THR A 291 -2.43 -5.97 -3.40
C THR A 291 -2.71 -7.35 -2.79
N LEU A 292 -3.92 -7.87 -2.97
CA LEU A 292 -4.36 -9.19 -2.56
C LEU A 292 -5.25 -9.81 -3.64
N GLU A 293 -4.78 -10.86 -4.29
CA GLU A 293 -5.58 -11.62 -5.26
C GLU A 293 -6.68 -12.41 -4.52
N LEU A 294 -7.92 -12.30 -5.01
CA LEU A 294 -9.09 -12.94 -4.42
C LEU A 294 -9.97 -13.54 -5.50
N ALA A 295 -10.30 -14.82 -5.33
CA ALA A 295 -11.34 -15.47 -6.12
C ALA A 295 -12.69 -14.72 -5.97
N PRO A 296 -13.64 -14.91 -6.90
CA PRO A 296 -14.97 -14.32 -6.77
C PRO A 296 -15.67 -14.75 -5.48
N GLY A 297 -16.18 -13.77 -4.71
CA GLY A 297 -16.73 -14.02 -3.38
C GLY A 297 -17.18 -12.75 -2.67
N THR A 298 -17.72 -12.92 -1.46
CA THR A 298 -18.03 -11.80 -0.56
C THR A 298 -17.17 -11.93 0.68
N TYR A 299 -16.44 -10.86 0.99
CA TYR A 299 -15.41 -10.85 2.01
C TYR A 299 -15.69 -9.80 3.08
N ASP A 300 -15.46 -10.16 4.33
CA ASP A 300 -15.23 -9.19 5.39
C ASP A 300 -13.73 -8.89 5.43
N VAL A 301 -13.36 -7.65 5.15
CA VAL A 301 -11.95 -7.21 5.12
C VAL A 301 -11.60 -6.53 6.43
N VAL A 302 -10.45 -6.87 7.00
CA VAL A 302 -9.92 -6.28 8.23
C VAL A 302 -8.55 -5.69 7.95
N ALA A 303 -8.39 -4.40 8.27
CA ALA A 303 -7.07 -3.77 8.36
C ALA A 303 -6.65 -3.73 9.83
N SER A 304 -5.47 -4.27 10.15
CA SER A 304 -5.00 -4.44 11.52
C SER A 304 -3.54 -4.05 11.68
N GLY A 305 -3.22 -3.34 12.75
CA GLY A 305 -1.85 -3.05 13.15
C GLY A 305 -1.72 -1.78 13.99
N PRO A 306 -0.52 -1.47 14.50
CA PRO A 306 -0.31 -0.40 15.48
C PRO A 306 -0.76 0.99 15.04
N SER A 307 -0.69 1.27 13.74
CA SER A 307 -1.09 2.58 13.20
C SER A 307 -2.60 2.75 13.06
N VAL A 308 -3.39 1.66 13.05
CA VAL A 308 -4.84 1.69 12.76
C VAL A 308 -5.71 1.00 13.81
N GLY A 309 -5.12 0.19 14.68
CA GLY A 309 -5.86 -0.70 15.57
C GLY A 309 -6.46 -1.83 14.74
N GLN A 310 -7.79 -1.94 14.75
CA GLN A 310 -8.54 -2.85 13.90
C GLN A 310 -9.73 -2.14 13.22
N LEU A 311 -9.70 -2.05 11.89
CA LEU A 311 -10.79 -1.52 11.08
C LEU A 311 -11.43 -2.66 10.29
N THR A 312 -12.76 -2.75 10.29
CA THR A 312 -13.51 -3.80 9.58
C THR A 312 -14.40 -3.21 8.50
N PHE A 313 -14.31 -3.80 7.30
CA PHE A 313 -15.07 -3.47 6.11
C PHE A 313 -15.90 -4.68 5.70
N PRO A 314 -17.17 -4.78 6.13
CA PRO A 314 -17.98 -5.96 5.88
C PRO A 314 -18.54 -5.99 4.45
N GLY A 315 -18.72 -7.19 3.90
CA GLY A 315 -19.51 -7.41 2.69
C GLY A 315 -18.89 -6.87 1.38
N ILE A 316 -17.57 -6.85 1.27
CA ILE A 316 -16.87 -6.48 0.03
C ILE A 316 -17.08 -7.58 -1.01
N VAL A 317 -17.76 -7.26 -2.12
CA VAL A 317 -18.06 -8.21 -3.19
C VAL A 317 -16.98 -8.15 -4.26
N VAL A 318 -16.20 -9.21 -4.39
CA VAL A 318 -15.20 -9.39 -5.45
C VAL A 318 -15.80 -10.25 -6.56
N ASN A 319 -15.79 -9.73 -7.80
CA ASN A 319 -16.22 -10.45 -9.00
C ASN A 319 -15.00 -10.73 -9.89
N SER A 320 -15.05 -10.33 -11.17
CA SER A 320 -13.96 -10.51 -12.14
C SER A 320 -13.14 -9.24 -12.39
N GLN A 321 -13.40 -8.18 -11.63
CA GLN A 321 -12.73 -6.89 -11.74
C GLN A 321 -12.08 -6.53 -10.42
N ASN A 322 -10.91 -5.90 -10.50
CA ASN A 322 -10.21 -5.38 -9.34
C ASN A 322 -11.07 -4.38 -8.58
N ILE A 323 -10.83 -4.28 -7.29
CA ILE A 323 -11.53 -3.38 -6.38
C ILE A 323 -10.50 -2.62 -5.57
N LYS A 324 -10.74 -1.32 -5.41
CA LYS A 324 -9.92 -0.45 -4.59
C LYS A 324 -10.58 -0.25 -3.23
N LEU A 325 -9.82 -0.46 -2.16
CA LEU A 325 -10.23 -0.19 -0.78
C LEU A 325 -9.09 0.54 -0.05
N ASP A 326 -9.30 1.81 0.27
CA ASP A 326 -8.31 2.56 1.04
C ASP A 326 -8.55 2.45 2.53
N VAL A 327 -7.45 2.44 3.29
CA VAL A 327 -7.48 2.38 4.75
C VAL A 327 -7.01 3.72 5.29
N MET A 328 -7.97 4.56 5.68
CA MET A 328 -7.72 5.88 6.24
C MET A 328 -8.17 5.89 7.71
N PRO A 329 -7.28 5.68 8.69
CA PRO A 329 -7.65 5.74 10.10
C PRO A 329 -7.99 7.19 10.49
N SER A 330 -9.03 7.37 11.31
CA SER A 330 -9.38 8.69 11.88
C SER A 330 -8.47 9.10 13.05
N SER A 331 -7.76 8.13 13.63
CA SER A 331 -6.87 8.32 14.78
C SER A 331 -5.97 7.10 14.95
N THR A 332 -4.79 7.29 15.54
CA THR A 332 -3.95 6.19 16.02
C THR A 332 -4.55 5.58 17.29
N PRO A 333 -4.65 4.25 17.41
CA PRO A 333 -5.18 3.60 18.62
C PRO A 333 -4.23 3.79 19.82
N LEU A 334 -4.77 3.63 21.04
CA LEU A 334 -3.92 3.53 22.23
C LEU A 334 -3.26 2.15 22.26
N PRO A 335 -1.92 2.03 22.37
CA PRO A 335 -1.27 0.73 22.48
C PRO A 335 -1.81 -0.06 23.68
N GLY A 336 -2.28 -1.29 23.44
CA GLY A 336 -2.88 -2.12 24.47
C GLY A 336 -4.41 -2.08 24.55
N ASP A 337 -5.07 -1.18 23.84
CA ASP A 337 -6.53 -1.05 23.76
C ASP A 337 -7.07 -1.99 22.67
N ALA A 338 -7.30 -3.26 23.02
CA ALA A 338 -7.71 -4.30 22.08
C ALA A 338 -9.15 -4.11 21.58
N ASN A 339 -10.04 -3.60 22.43
CA ASN A 339 -11.45 -3.41 22.07
C ASN A 339 -11.74 -2.04 21.40
N MET A 340 -10.73 -1.17 21.33
CA MET A 340 -10.79 0.17 20.75
C MET A 340 -11.81 1.10 21.42
N ASP A 341 -12.01 0.97 22.73
CA ASP A 341 -12.94 1.82 23.50
C ASP A 341 -12.29 3.11 24.06
N GLY A 342 -10.99 3.29 23.83
CA GLY A 342 -10.23 4.46 24.23
C GLY A 342 -9.65 4.37 25.64
N VAL A 343 -9.75 3.22 26.33
CA VAL A 343 -9.07 2.96 27.60
C VAL A 343 -8.36 1.61 27.56
N VAL A 344 -7.19 1.53 28.19
CA VAL A 344 -6.46 0.26 28.36
C VAL A 344 -6.74 -0.28 29.76
N ASP A 345 -7.53 -1.34 29.86
CA ASP A 345 -7.99 -1.88 31.13
C ASP A 345 -8.05 -3.44 31.17
N ARG A 346 -8.84 -3.97 32.11
CA ARG A 346 -9.02 -5.40 32.31
C ARG A 346 -9.75 -6.12 31.17
N ALA A 347 -10.55 -5.40 30.38
CA ALA A 347 -11.23 -5.93 29.21
C ALA A 347 -10.22 -6.28 28.11
N ASP A 348 -9.23 -5.42 27.88
CA ASP A 348 -8.15 -5.68 26.93
C ASP A 348 -7.27 -6.83 27.38
N ALA A 349 -6.95 -6.88 28.68
CA ALA A 349 -6.17 -7.98 29.24
C ALA A 349 -6.91 -9.32 29.07
N ALA A 350 -8.25 -9.31 29.16
CA ALA A 350 -9.06 -10.49 28.91
C ALA A 350 -9.03 -10.91 27.44
N LEU A 351 -9.06 -9.97 26.49
CA LEU A 351 -8.96 -10.26 25.06
C LEU A 351 -7.59 -10.85 24.70
N LEU A 352 -6.50 -10.22 25.14
CA LEU A 352 -5.15 -10.75 24.93
C LEU A 352 -5.00 -12.14 25.56
N SER A 353 -5.46 -12.33 26.80
CA SER A 353 -5.30 -13.62 27.49
C SER A 353 -5.99 -14.80 26.81
N GLN A 354 -7.05 -14.55 26.04
CA GLN A 354 -7.76 -15.58 25.27
C GLN A 354 -6.98 -16.03 24.02
N HIS A 355 -6.03 -15.21 23.58
CA HIS A 355 -5.30 -15.36 22.32
C HIS A 355 -3.79 -15.56 22.53
N LEU A 356 -3.30 -15.48 23.78
CA LEU A 356 -1.90 -15.66 24.13
C LEU A 356 -1.36 -17.00 23.61
N GLY A 357 -0.26 -16.92 22.85
CA GLY A 357 0.39 -18.06 22.20
C GLY A 357 -0.04 -18.29 20.75
N ILE A 358 -0.84 -17.41 20.14
CA ILE A 358 -0.99 -17.42 18.68
C ILE A 358 0.36 -17.11 18.02
N GLU A 359 0.77 -17.98 17.09
CA GLU A 359 2.07 -17.91 16.41
C GLU A 359 2.00 -17.40 14.96
N SER A 360 0.80 -17.06 14.46
CA SER A 360 0.63 -16.43 13.15
C SER A 360 -0.79 -15.91 12.97
N GLY A 361 -0.94 -14.84 12.18
CA GLY A 361 -2.24 -14.30 11.80
C GLY A 361 -3.05 -13.70 12.95
N ALA A 362 -2.38 -13.36 14.07
CA ALA A 362 -2.97 -12.54 15.10
C ALA A 362 -3.37 -11.16 14.53
N LEU A 363 -4.36 -10.55 15.17
CA LEU A 363 -4.84 -9.21 14.84
C LEU A 363 -4.92 -8.40 16.13
N TRP A 364 -5.00 -7.08 15.98
CA TRP A 364 -5.04 -6.13 17.08
C TRP A 364 -6.15 -6.45 18.10
N GLY A 365 -7.35 -6.79 17.64
CA GLY A 365 -8.47 -7.15 18.53
C GLY A 365 -8.23 -8.45 19.34
N GLY A 366 -7.28 -9.28 18.92
CA GLY A 366 -6.78 -10.44 19.65
C GLY A 366 -5.62 -10.13 20.58
N GLY A 367 -5.09 -8.90 20.59
CA GLY A 367 -3.98 -8.48 21.43
C GLY A 367 -2.62 -8.47 20.75
N ASP A 368 -2.54 -8.53 19.41
CA ASP A 368 -1.29 -8.26 18.67
C ASP A 368 -1.08 -6.74 18.56
N PHE A 369 -0.38 -6.17 19.56
CA PHE A 369 -0.24 -4.72 19.71
C PHE A 369 1.02 -4.17 19.04
N ASP A 370 1.97 -5.02 18.64
CA ASP A 370 3.13 -4.62 17.84
C ASP A 370 2.98 -4.96 16.33
N GLY A 371 1.92 -5.67 15.96
CA GLY A 371 1.56 -5.99 14.58
C GLY A 371 2.43 -7.09 13.96
N ASN A 372 3.11 -7.89 14.77
CA ASN A 372 4.03 -8.91 14.27
C ASN A 372 3.32 -10.21 13.84
N GLY A 373 2.01 -10.32 14.07
CA GLY A 373 1.19 -11.48 13.75
C GLY A 373 1.17 -12.56 14.83
N PHE A 374 1.79 -12.31 15.99
CA PHE A 374 1.84 -13.17 17.17
C PHE A 374 1.06 -12.50 18.32
N VAL A 375 0.69 -13.30 19.33
CA VAL A 375 0.25 -12.74 20.63
C VAL A 375 1.12 -13.34 21.72
N ASP A 376 2.08 -12.57 22.23
CA ASP A 376 3.08 -13.07 23.16
C ASP A 376 3.32 -12.14 24.37
N LEU A 377 4.45 -12.33 25.05
CA LEU A 377 4.78 -11.54 26.24
C LEU A 377 5.16 -10.09 25.91
N GLN A 378 5.53 -9.79 24.67
CA GLN A 378 5.80 -8.45 24.18
C GLN A 378 4.49 -7.64 24.13
N ASP A 379 3.40 -8.25 23.68
CA ASP A 379 2.07 -7.63 23.70
C ASP A 379 1.57 -7.39 25.12
N LEU A 380 1.76 -8.37 26.00
CA LEU A 380 1.44 -8.20 27.42
C LEU A 380 2.25 -7.07 28.06
N ALA A 381 3.50 -6.89 27.64
CA ALA A 381 4.34 -5.77 28.07
C ALA A 381 3.83 -4.43 27.52
N ILE A 382 3.31 -4.38 26.29
CA ILE A 382 2.69 -3.18 25.72
C ILE A 382 1.43 -2.82 26.52
N LEU A 383 0.52 -3.77 26.73
CA LEU A 383 -0.70 -3.55 27.50
C LEU A 383 -0.39 -3.06 28.92
N SER A 384 0.48 -3.77 29.64
CA SER A 384 0.78 -3.44 31.04
C SER A 384 1.40 -2.05 31.24
N ARG A 385 2.15 -1.54 30.26
CA ARG A 385 2.75 -0.20 30.29
C ARG A 385 1.75 0.92 30.02
N ASN A 386 0.65 0.61 29.35
CA ASN A 386 -0.34 1.59 28.92
C ASN A 386 -1.64 1.54 29.73
N LEU A 387 -1.71 0.68 30.76
CA LEU A 387 -2.85 0.60 31.66
C LEU A 387 -3.28 2.00 32.12
N SER A 388 -4.54 2.33 31.84
CA SER A 388 -5.11 3.59 32.24
C SER A 388 -5.08 3.71 33.77
N PRO A 389 -4.72 4.88 34.33
CA PRO A 389 -4.83 5.11 35.76
C PRO A 389 -6.25 4.75 36.19
N ALA A 390 -6.40 3.91 37.22
CA ALA A 390 -7.71 3.49 37.69
C ALA A 390 -8.60 4.73 37.82
N SER A 391 -9.64 4.81 37.00
CA SER A 391 -10.66 5.85 37.13
C SER A 391 -11.12 5.80 38.58
N SER A 392 -10.92 6.89 39.31
CA SER A 392 -11.30 7.01 40.71
C SER A 392 -12.81 7.18 40.85
N SER A 393 -13.59 6.30 40.21
CA SER A 393 -14.92 5.96 40.67
C SER A 393 -14.75 4.99 41.84
N VAL A 394 -14.24 5.50 42.97
CA VAL A 394 -14.53 4.87 44.25
C VAL A 394 -16.06 4.83 44.32
N PRO A 395 -16.71 3.65 44.36
CA PRO A 395 -18.13 3.62 44.63
C PRO A 395 -18.28 4.37 45.95
N SER A 396 -19.02 5.47 45.96
CA SER A 396 -19.35 6.18 47.19
C SER A 396 -19.84 5.10 48.15
N ALA A 397 -19.03 4.79 49.16
CA ALA A 397 -19.39 3.81 50.15
C ALA A 397 -20.70 4.32 50.73
N ALA A 398 -21.81 3.63 50.40
CA ALA A 398 -23.08 3.91 51.02
C ALA A 398 -22.81 3.93 52.52
N ALA A 399 -23.02 5.09 53.15
CA ALA A 399 -22.73 5.28 54.55
C ALA A 399 -23.36 4.13 55.33
N VAL A 400 -22.51 3.27 55.89
CA VAL A 400 -22.94 2.28 56.88
C VAL A 400 -23.56 3.09 58.01
N PRO A 401 -24.82 2.86 58.43
CA PRO A 401 -25.40 3.60 59.53
C PRO A 401 -24.54 3.36 60.77
N GLU A 402 -23.91 4.42 61.30
CA GLU A 402 -23.23 4.37 62.58
C GLU A 402 -24.25 3.94 63.66
N ALA A 403 -23.90 2.91 64.43
CA ALA A 403 -24.58 2.62 65.68
C ALA A 403 -24.43 3.83 66.63
N PRO A 404 -25.47 4.23 67.38
CA PRO A 404 -25.45 5.49 68.10
C PRO A 404 -24.40 5.45 69.22
N ALA A 405 -23.39 6.30 69.13
CA ALA A 405 -22.38 6.46 70.16
C ALA A 405 -22.87 7.44 71.24
N GLY A 406 -23.09 6.90 72.44
CA GLY A 406 -22.71 7.56 73.68
C GLY A 406 -23.78 8.37 74.43
N SER A 407 -23.95 8.02 75.71
CA SER A 407 -24.07 9.02 76.77
C SER A 407 -23.42 8.47 78.03
N LEU A 408 -22.13 8.80 78.21
CA LEU A 408 -21.41 8.66 79.47
C LEU A 408 -20.66 9.97 79.71
N THR A 409 -21.34 10.89 80.38
CA THR A 409 -20.79 12.14 80.91
C THR A 409 -20.08 11.86 82.23
N LEU A 410 -18.80 12.24 82.32
CA LEU A 410 -18.08 12.40 83.58
C LEU A 410 -18.61 13.64 84.31
N LEU A 411 -19.03 13.49 85.57
CA LEU A 411 -19.05 14.59 86.54
C LEU A 411 -18.58 14.07 87.90
N ALA A 412 -17.51 14.68 88.41
CA ALA A 412 -16.98 14.41 89.74
C ALA A 412 -17.82 15.15 90.80
N ALA A 413 -18.11 14.47 91.93
CA ALA A 413 -17.87 14.95 93.30
C ALA A 413 -18.56 14.09 94.38
N PHE A 414 -17.73 13.57 95.28
CA PHE A 414 -17.88 13.40 96.74
C PHE A 414 -19.06 12.70 97.45
N THR A 415 -18.63 11.79 98.35
CA THR A 415 -19.06 11.49 99.72
C THR A 415 -20.18 10.49 100.06
N LEU A 416 -19.69 9.41 100.70
CA LEU A 416 -20.07 8.81 102.01
C LEU A 416 -21.35 7.96 102.17
N VAL A 417 -21.07 6.69 102.48
CA VAL A 417 -21.62 5.86 103.58
C VAL A 417 -23.01 5.26 103.42
N GLY A 418 -23.06 3.94 103.63
CA GLY A 418 -24.17 3.32 104.36
C GLY A 418 -24.65 1.95 103.89
N VAL A 419 -23.87 0.91 104.21
CA VAL A 419 -24.29 -0.33 104.93
C VAL A 419 -25.67 -0.93 104.64
N GLY A 420 -25.67 -2.26 104.40
CA GLY A 420 -26.75 -3.18 104.79
C GLY A 420 -27.14 -4.18 103.70
N ILE A 421 -26.42 -5.28 103.51
CA ILE A 421 -26.77 -6.61 104.07
C ILE A 421 -28.27 -6.94 103.96
N ALA A 422 -28.63 -7.88 103.10
CA ALA A 422 -29.11 -9.20 103.53
C ALA A 422 -29.57 -10.09 102.36
N ARG A 423 -28.96 -11.28 102.34
CA ARG A 423 -29.42 -12.52 101.70
C ARG A 423 -30.91 -12.80 101.90
N ARG A 424 -31.47 -13.56 100.95
CA ARG A 424 -32.18 -14.86 101.13
C ARG A 424 -32.92 -15.14 99.82
N ARG A 425 -33.04 -16.35 99.31
CA ARG A 425 -32.51 -17.67 99.66
C ARG A 425 -32.74 -18.55 98.44
#